data_AF-A0A1J5WKF7-F1
#
_entry.id   AF-A0A1J5WKF7-F1
#
_cell.length_a   1.000
_cell.length_b   1.000
_cell.length_c   1.000
_cell.angle_alpha   90.00
_cell.angle_beta   90.00
_cell.angle_gamma   90.00
#
_symmetry.space_group_name_H-M   'P 1'
#
loop_
_entity.id
_entity.type
_entity.pdbx_description
1 polymer ?
#
loop_
_entity_poly.entity_id
_entity_poly.type
_entity_poly.pdbx_seq_one_letter_code
_entity_poly.pdbx_strand_id
1 'polypeptide(L)'
;MSLGEYAVCVITKMIIHEDSMVEKLSLSASRKEHVAAVLEHEKMIYVGRVKRVDFYKYAVCVVMKMRIHEDCEVGDLMLDATREERVAAVFEQEKAFCVGRVKSINLGLYAVSILSKLGIHEDCVVEILSLYARKEVAAVLEQYQTLCVERVKNMLLWDYAVCVLIKLRICEDNIKENLYLVAYGEQFSRILEEGDSSIELGRIRRCGFYVTEEIRRKLRYILVDGEGKEVLEEGSDEEETAASYRETS
;
A
#
# COMPACT_ATOMS: atom_id res chain seq x y z
N MET A 1 -21.98 -6.45 -0.45
CA MET A 1 -21.87 -7.85 -0.92
C MET A 1 -20.66 -8.50 -0.28
N SER A 2 -20.84 -9.71 0.29
CA SER A 2 -19.75 -10.48 0.90
C SER A 2 -19.84 -11.93 0.45
N LEU A 3 -18.77 -12.47 -0.15
CA LEU A 3 -18.69 -13.86 -0.59
C LEU A 3 -17.51 -14.55 0.10
N GLY A 4 -17.76 -15.72 0.67
CA GLY A 4 -16.76 -16.48 1.42
C GLY A 4 -16.57 -17.89 0.86
N GLU A 5 -15.33 -18.36 0.89
CA GLU A 5 -14.94 -19.71 0.51
C GLU A 5 -15.44 -20.04 -0.91
N TYR A 6 -16.08 -21.19 -1.14
CA TYR A 6 -16.62 -21.56 -2.45
C TYR A 6 -17.60 -20.54 -3.04
N ALA A 7 -18.26 -19.69 -2.24
CA ALA A 7 -19.16 -18.68 -2.76
C ALA A 7 -18.45 -17.60 -3.57
N VAL A 8 -17.12 -17.46 -3.44
CA VAL A 8 -16.34 -16.51 -4.24
C VAL A 8 -16.52 -16.74 -5.74
N CYS A 9 -16.69 -17.99 -6.19
CA CYS A 9 -16.89 -18.30 -7.60
C CYS A 9 -18.20 -17.74 -8.19
N VAL A 10 -19.20 -17.43 -7.34
CA VAL A 10 -20.47 -16.85 -7.76
C VAL A 10 -20.26 -15.52 -8.48
N ILE A 11 -19.19 -14.78 -8.15
CA ILE A 11 -18.88 -13.48 -8.76
C ILE A 11 -18.75 -13.58 -10.30
N THR A 12 -18.30 -14.72 -10.84
CA THR A 12 -18.21 -14.98 -12.29
C THR A 12 -19.56 -15.02 -13.00
N LYS A 13 -20.64 -15.27 -12.26
CA LYS A 13 -22.01 -15.40 -12.77
C LYS A 13 -22.85 -14.17 -12.48
N MET A 14 -22.31 -13.18 -11.78
CA MET A 14 -23.06 -11.99 -11.43
C MET A 14 -23.15 -11.05 -12.61
N ILE A 15 -24.36 -10.60 -12.92
CA ILE A 15 -24.62 -9.56 -13.90
C ILE A 15 -24.88 -8.28 -13.10
N ILE A 16 -23.85 -7.45 -12.99
CA ILE A 16 -23.93 -6.14 -12.33
C ILE A 16 -24.04 -5.10 -13.45
N HIS A 17 -25.16 -4.36 -13.47
CA HIS A 17 -25.37 -3.27 -14.42
C HIS A 17 -24.29 -2.19 -14.24
N GLU A 18 -23.87 -1.53 -15.32
CA GLU A 18 -22.81 -0.50 -15.29
C GLU A 18 -23.09 0.66 -14.33
N ASP A 19 -24.35 1.05 -14.22
CA ASP A 19 -24.81 2.08 -13.28
C ASP A 19 -25.02 1.58 -11.84
N SER A 20 -24.83 0.29 -11.59
CA SER A 20 -24.97 -0.25 -10.23
C SER A 20 -23.84 0.26 -9.33
N MET A 21 -24.21 0.75 -8.16
CA MET A 21 -23.29 1.09 -7.09
C MET A 21 -23.24 -0.04 -6.05
N VAL A 22 -22.08 -0.70 -5.94
CA VAL A 22 -21.79 -1.67 -4.90
C VAL A 22 -21.14 -0.95 -3.71
N GLU A 23 -21.86 -0.85 -2.61
CA GLU A 23 -21.35 -0.17 -1.40
C GLU A 23 -20.07 -0.83 -0.86
N LYS A 24 -20.00 -2.15 -0.89
CA LYS A 24 -18.85 -2.94 -0.44
C LYS A 24 -18.82 -4.27 -1.18
N LEU A 25 -17.67 -4.63 -1.72
CA LEU A 25 -17.38 -5.97 -2.25
C LEU A 25 -16.31 -6.62 -1.37
N SER A 26 -16.70 -7.66 -0.64
CA SER A 26 -15.82 -8.38 0.28
C SER A 26 -15.68 -9.82 -0.15
N LEU A 27 -14.45 -10.29 -0.37
CA LEU A 27 -14.16 -11.68 -0.76
C LEU A 27 -13.15 -12.29 0.20
N SER A 28 -13.40 -13.52 0.66
CA SER A 28 -12.45 -14.26 1.49
C SER A 28 -12.43 -15.71 1.07
N ALA A 29 -11.24 -16.27 0.85
CA ALA A 29 -11.09 -17.67 0.47
C ALA A 29 -9.91 -18.32 1.19
N SER A 30 -10.17 -19.32 2.03
CA SER A 30 -9.10 -19.98 2.79
C SER A 30 -8.26 -20.96 1.96
N ARG A 31 -8.79 -21.44 0.83
CA ARG A 31 -8.12 -22.42 -0.05
C ARG A 31 -8.08 -21.95 -1.51
N LYS A 32 -7.02 -22.32 -2.24
CA LYS A 32 -6.85 -21.99 -3.67
C LYS A 32 -8.03 -22.46 -4.53
N GLU A 33 -8.58 -23.64 -4.24
CA GLU A 33 -9.72 -24.23 -4.96
C GLU A 33 -10.99 -23.37 -4.93
N HIS A 34 -11.15 -22.50 -3.92
CA HIS A 34 -12.31 -21.60 -3.81
C HIS A 34 -12.29 -20.47 -4.82
N VAL A 35 -11.11 -20.11 -5.32
CA VAL A 35 -10.92 -19.05 -6.32
C VAL A 35 -10.51 -19.59 -7.69
N ALA A 36 -10.25 -20.90 -7.83
CA ALA A 36 -9.78 -21.51 -9.07
C ALA A 36 -10.70 -21.18 -10.25
N ALA A 37 -12.02 -21.36 -10.09
CA ALA A 37 -12.99 -21.04 -11.13
C ALA A 37 -13.01 -19.55 -11.53
N VAL A 38 -12.62 -18.64 -10.63
CA VAL A 38 -12.49 -17.20 -10.94
C VAL A 38 -11.23 -16.93 -11.75
N LEU A 39 -10.12 -17.54 -11.36
CA LEU A 39 -8.82 -17.38 -12.03
C LEU A 39 -8.78 -18.03 -13.41
N GLU A 40 -9.49 -19.16 -13.58
CA GLU A 40 -9.67 -19.85 -14.85
C GLU A 40 -10.72 -19.18 -15.75
N HIS A 41 -11.48 -18.19 -15.22
CA HIS A 41 -12.47 -17.49 -16.02
C HIS A 41 -11.80 -16.70 -17.14
N GLU A 42 -12.23 -16.94 -18.38
CA GLU A 42 -11.61 -16.37 -19.58
C GLU A 42 -11.75 -14.85 -19.64
N LYS A 43 -12.89 -14.32 -19.18
CA LYS A 43 -13.22 -12.90 -19.25
C LYS A 43 -12.95 -12.20 -17.93
N MET A 44 -12.65 -10.91 -18.01
CA MET A 44 -12.65 -10.05 -16.83
C MET A 44 -14.06 -9.93 -16.27
N ILE A 45 -14.17 -9.97 -14.94
CA ILE A 45 -15.42 -9.88 -14.20
C ILE A 45 -15.69 -8.42 -13.92
N TYR A 46 -16.73 -7.90 -14.56
CA TYR A 46 -17.13 -6.52 -14.39
C TYR A 46 -18.04 -6.38 -13.17
N VAL A 47 -17.68 -5.48 -12.26
CA VAL A 47 -18.41 -5.28 -10.99
C VAL A 47 -19.07 -3.92 -10.84
N GLY A 48 -19.23 -3.18 -11.94
CA GLY A 48 -19.83 -1.84 -11.92
C GLY A 48 -19.00 -0.85 -11.11
N ARG A 49 -19.67 0.05 -10.40
CA ARG A 49 -19.05 0.99 -9.47
C ARG A 49 -18.96 0.36 -8.08
N VAL A 50 -17.83 0.52 -7.40
CA VAL A 50 -17.59 -0.04 -6.06
C VAL A 50 -17.00 1.02 -5.16
N LYS A 51 -17.62 1.27 -4.00
CA LYS A 51 -17.06 2.21 -3.01
C LYS A 51 -15.93 1.58 -2.19
N ARG A 52 -16.03 0.29 -1.86
CA ARG A 52 -15.05 -0.40 -1.02
C ARG A 52 -14.80 -1.84 -1.47
N VAL A 53 -13.53 -2.23 -1.52
CA VAL A 53 -13.06 -3.58 -1.88
C VAL A 53 -12.24 -4.15 -0.72
N ASP A 54 -12.68 -5.28 -0.17
CA ASP A 54 -12.01 -5.97 0.95
C ASP A 54 -11.72 -7.44 0.58
N PHE A 55 -10.50 -7.76 0.14
CA PHE A 55 -10.12 -9.15 -0.20
C PHE A 55 -9.12 -9.75 0.79
N TYR A 56 -9.40 -10.99 1.20
CA TYR A 56 -8.63 -11.71 2.19
C TYR A 56 -8.18 -13.07 1.69
N LYS A 57 -6.98 -13.48 2.10
CA LYS A 57 -6.39 -14.79 1.82
C LYS A 57 -6.27 -15.03 0.30
N TYR A 58 -6.72 -16.18 -0.23
CA TYR A 58 -6.63 -16.47 -1.68
C TYR A 58 -7.54 -15.58 -2.54
N ALA A 59 -8.53 -14.91 -1.94
CA ALA A 59 -9.38 -13.99 -2.68
C ALA A 59 -8.63 -12.76 -3.19
N VAL A 60 -7.45 -12.47 -2.64
CA VAL A 60 -6.59 -11.39 -3.11
C VAL A 60 -6.23 -11.55 -4.60
N CYS A 61 -5.99 -12.78 -5.08
CA CYS A 61 -5.73 -13.03 -6.51
C CYS A 61 -6.91 -12.70 -7.43
N VAL A 62 -8.14 -12.65 -6.91
CA VAL A 62 -9.34 -12.34 -7.69
C VAL A 62 -9.27 -10.92 -8.26
N VAL A 63 -8.52 -10.03 -7.60
CA VAL A 63 -8.33 -8.66 -8.06
C VAL A 63 -7.86 -8.61 -9.52
N MET A 64 -7.00 -9.54 -9.95
CA MET A 64 -6.46 -9.58 -11.33
C MET A 64 -7.47 -10.01 -12.38
N LYS A 65 -8.64 -10.51 -11.96
CA LYS A 65 -9.73 -10.93 -12.85
C LYS A 65 -10.91 -9.98 -12.83
N MET A 66 -10.73 -8.80 -12.24
CA MET A 66 -11.81 -7.84 -12.08
C MET A 66 -11.59 -6.58 -12.89
N ARG A 67 -12.70 -5.99 -13.32
CA ARG A 67 -12.75 -4.65 -13.89
C ARG A 67 -13.80 -3.84 -13.15
N ILE A 68 -13.36 -2.73 -12.58
CA ILE A 68 -14.25 -1.70 -12.01
C ILE A 68 -14.56 -0.70 -13.14
N HIS A 69 -15.73 -0.07 -13.08
CA HIS A 69 -16.09 1.01 -13.98
C HIS A 69 -14.99 2.10 -13.99
N GLU A 70 -14.62 2.61 -15.16
CA GLU A 70 -13.49 3.54 -15.34
C GLU A 70 -13.67 4.87 -14.59
N ASP A 71 -14.89 5.41 -14.58
CA ASP A 71 -15.23 6.59 -13.79
C ASP A 71 -15.42 6.35 -12.28
N CYS A 72 -15.28 5.11 -11.82
CA CYS A 72 -15.44 4.80 -10.40
C CYS A 72 -14.29 5.37 -9.58
N GLU A 73 -14.64 6.00 -8.47
CA GLU A 73 -13.70 6.39 -7.42
C GLU A 73 -13.87 5.43 -6.25
N VAL A 74 -12.94 4.49 -6.12
CA VAL A 74 -12.91 3.55 -5.01
C VAL A 74 -12.47 4.31 -3.75
N GLY A 75 -13.30 4.31 -2.72
CA GLY A 75 -12.92 4.89 -1.43
C GLY A 75 -11.79 4.10 -0.80
N ASP A 76 -12.03 2.81 -0.54
CA ASP A 76 -11.08 1.93 0.15
C ASP A 76 -10.77 0.65 -0.63
N LEU A 77 -9.49 0.38 -0.86
CA LEU A 77 -8.96 -0.91 -1.32
C LEU A 77 -8.18 -1.56 -0.17
N MET A 78 -8.69 -2.67 0.36
CA MET A 78 -8.08 -3.44 1.45
C MET A 78 -7.76 -4.86 0.95
N LEU A 79 -6.47 -5.20 0.91
CA LEU A 79 -6.00 -6.54 0.53
C LEU A 79 -5.11 -7.12 1.63
N ASP A 80 -5.40 -8.33 2.10
CA ASP A 80 -4.57 -9.02 3.10
C ASP A 80 -4.33 -10.49 2.72
N ALA A 81 -3.06 -10.86 2.63
CA ALA A 81 -2.64 -12.22 2.32
C ALA A 81 -1.57 -12.72 3.29
N THR A 82 -1.94 -13.66 4.17
CA THR A 82 -1.00 -14.16 5.19
C THR A 82 0.04 -15.18 4.70
N ARG A 83 0.05 -15.56 3.41
CA ARG A 83 0.97 -16.56 2.82
C ARG A 83 1.33 -16.18 1.39
N GLU A 84 2.57 -16.41 0.97
CA GLU A 84 3.08 -16.10 -0.37
C GLU A 84 2.29 -16.77 -1.50
N GLU A 85 1.96 -18.05 -1.33
CA GLU A 85 1.17 -18.84 -2.30
C GLU A 85 -0.21 -18.23 -2.62
N ARG A 86 -0.71 -17.33 -1.77
CA ARG A 86 -1.99 -16.64 -1.95
C ARG A 86 -1.90 -15.39 -2.82
N VAL A 87 -0.70 -14.98 -3.21
CA VAL A 87 -0.45 -13.89 -4.16
C VAL A 87 0.32 -14.37 -5.39
N ALA A 88 0.82 -15.60 -5.42
CA ALA A 88 1.58 -16.16 -6.54
C ALA A 88 0.88 -15.98 -7.90
N ALA A 89 -0.43 -16.27 -7.97
CA ALA A 89 -1.20 -16.15 -9.21
C ALA A 89 -1.35 -14.68 -9.70
N VAL A 90 -1.12 -13.69 -8.85
CA VAL A 90 -1.09 -12.27 -9.26
C VAL A 90 0.07 -12.03 -10.23
N PHE A 91 1.22 -12.65 -9.97
CA PHE A 91 2.43 -12.44 -10.75
C PHE A 91 2.52 -13.29 -12.01
N GLU A 92 1.70 -14.34 -12.11
CA GLU A 92 1.49 -15.10 -13.34
C GLU A 92 0.72 -14.29 -14.40
N GLN A 93 0.01 -13.22 -14.00
CA GLN A 93 -0.71 -12.34 -14.92
C GLN A 93 0.20 -11.22 -15.45
N GLU A 94 0.25 -11.07 -16.77
CA GLU A 94 1.02 -9.99 -17.42
C GLU A 94 0.42 -8.62 -17.15
N LYS A 95 -0.92 -8.52 -17.17
CA LYS A 95 -1.63 -7.25 -17.05
C LYS A 95 -1.76 -6.81 -15.60
N ALA A 96 -1.55 -5.51 -15.36
CA ALA A 96 -1.88 -4.87 -14.09
C ALA A 96 -3.40 -4.86 -13.86
N PHE A 97 -3.81 -4.90 -12.60
CA PHE A 97 -5.18 -4.65 -12.20
C PHE A 97 -5.45 -3.14 -12.19
N CYS A 98 -6.27 -2.66 -13.11
CA CYS A 98 -6.68 -1.26 -13.13
C CYS A 98 -7.77 -1.02 -12.06
N VAL A 99 -7.38 -0.41 -10.93
CA VAL A 99 -8.34 0.02 -9.89
C VAL A 99 -9.03 1.34 -10.26
N GLY A 100 -8.47 2.09 -11.22
CA GLY A 100 -8.96 3.42 -11.59
C GLY A 100 -8.50 4.48 -10.58
N ARG A 101 -9.45 5.31 -10.10
CA ARG A 101 -9.21 6.26 -9.01
C ARG A 101 -9.45 5.56 -7.66
N VAL A 102 -8.52 5.74 -6.72
CA VAL A 102 -8.61 5.18 -5.37
C VAL A 102 -8.15 6.18 -4.32
N LYS A 103 -8.94 6.37 -3.25
CA LYS A 103 -8.55 7.27 -2.15
C LYS A 103 -7.60 6.61 -1.16
N SER A 104 -7.89 5.38 -0.76
CA SER A 104 -7.20 4.69 0.34
C SER A 104 -6.79 3.28 -0.10
N ILE A 105 -5.50 2.97 0.03
CA ILE A 105 -4.93 1.65 -0.25
C ILE A 105 -4.34 1.10 1.04
N ASN A 106 -4.82 -0.07 1.46
CA ASN A 106 -4.39 -0.77 2.66
C ASN A 106 -3.94 -2.19 2.27
N LEU A 107 -2.65 -2.47 2.35
CA LEU A 107 -2.09 -3.78 1.98
C LEU A 107 -1.41 -4.44 3.18
N GLY A 108 -1.85 -5.64 3.52
CA GLY A 108 -1.35 -6.44 4.64
C GLY A 108 -0.57 -7.67 4.21
N LEU A 109 0.56 -7.90 4.87
CA LEU A 109 1.41 -9.07 4.73
C LEU A 109 1.86 -9.25 3.27
N TYR A 110 1.68 -10.44 2.68
CA TYR A 110 2.12 -10.71 1.31
C TYR A 110 1.34 -9.88 0.27
N ALA A 111 0.20 -9.28 0.61
CA ALA A 111 -0.52 -8.40 -0.31
C ALA A 111 0.24 -7.12 -0.66
N VAL A 112 1.23 -6.71 0.15
CA VAL A 112 2.11 -5.56 -0.16
C VAL A 112 2.80 -5.72 -1.51
N SER A 113 3.14 -6.97 -1.89
CA SER A 113 3.75 -7.29 -3.18
C SER A 113 2.90 -6.85 -4.39
N ILE A 114 1.58 -6.82 -4.23
CA ILE A 114 0.61 -6.55 -5.29
C ILE A 114 0.63 -5.08 -5.69
N LEU A 115 1.20 -4.20 -4.87
CA LEU A 115 1.34 -2.78 -5.20
C LEU A 115 2.01 -2.58 -6.58
N SER A 116 2.96 -3.45 -6.97
CA SER A 116 3.60 -3.44 -8.29
C SER A 116 2.66 -3.75 -9.47
N LYS A 117 1.51 -4.35 -9.18
CA LYS A 117 0.51 -4.83 -10.13
C LYS A 117 -0.78 -4.00 -10.06
N LEU A 118 -0.86 -2.99 -9.20
CA LEU A 118 -1.97 -2.04 -9.16
C LEU A 118 -1.76 -0.97 -10.23
N GLY A 119 -2.63 -0.95 -11.24
CA GLY A 119 -2.77 0.14 -12.19
C GLY A 119 -3.61 1.25 -11.56
N ILE A 120 -2.94 2.24 -10.99
CA ILE A 120 -3.56 3.47 -10.48
C ILE A 120 -3.53 4.50 -11.60
N HIS A 121 -4.64 5.22 -11.80
CA HIS A 121 -4.72 6.26 -12.84
C HIS A 121 -3.71 7.39 -12.54
N GLU A 122 -3.03 7.93 -13.56
CA GLU A 122 -1.97 8.96 -13.40
C GLU A 122 -2.48 10.22 -12.66
N ASP A 123 -3.69 10.68 -13.00
CA ASP A 123 -4.34 11.80 -12.30
C ASP A 123 -4.86 11.48 -10.87
N CYS A 124 -4.69 10.25 -10.39
CA CYS A 124 -5.19 9.85 -9.08
C CYS A 124 -4.25 10.32 -7.96
N VAL A 125 -4.81 11.05 -7.01
CA VAL A 125 -4.13 11.36 -5.74
C VAL A 125 -4.62 10.39 -4.67
N VAL A 126 -3.75 9.48 -4.26
CA VAL A 126 -4.02 8.57 -3.14
C VAL A 126 -3.94 9.38 -1.85
N GLU A 127 -5.03 9.45 -1.11
CA GLU A 127 -5.07 10.12 0.18
C GLU A 127 -4.30 9.35 1.24
N ILE A 128 -4.42 8.02 1.26
CA ILE A 128 -3.77 7.15 2.25
C ILE A 128 -3.17 5.92 1.56
N LEU A 129 -1.87 5.71 1.73
CA LEU A 129 -1.17 4.46 1.44
C LEU A 129 -0.70 3.85 2.77
N SER A 130 -1.33 2.75 3.19
CA SER A 130 -0.99 2.03 4.42
C SER A 130 -0.50 0.63 4.09
N LEU A 131 0.74 0.32 4.45
CA LEU A 131 1.38 -0.97 4.17
C LEU A 131 1.88 -1.59 5.47
N TYR A 132 1.56 -2.87 5.68
CA TYR A 132 2.05 -3.65 6.81
C TYR A 132 2.66 -4.95 6.30
N ALA A 133 3.90 -5.26 6.66
CA ALA A 133 4.54 -6.52 6.27
C ALA A 133 5.42 -7.08 7.39
N ARG A 134 5.50 -8.41 7.45
CA ARG A 134 6.40 -9.13 8.37
C ARG A 134 7.64 -9.65 7.65
N LYS A 135 8.60 -10.20 8.41
CA LYS A 135 9.91 -10.63 7.92
C LYS A 135 9.82 -11.56 6.71
N GLU A 136 8.85 -12.47 6.72
CA GLU A 136 8.70 -13.49 5.69
C GLU A 136 8.27 -12.92 4.33
N VAL A 137 7.75 -11.69 4.31
CA VAL A 137 7.35 -10.98 3.09
C VAL A 137 8.54 -10.29 2.43
N ALA A 138 9.62 -10.04 3.18
CA ALA A 138 10.72 -9.19 2.75
C ALA A 138 11.47 -9.76 1.54
N ALA A 139 11.67 -11.09 1.50
CA ALA A 139 12.25 -11.79 0.34
C ALA A 139 11.38 -11.69 -0.92
N VAL A 140 10.06 -11.61 -0.75
CA VAL A 140 9.11 -11.48 -1.85
C VAL A 140 9.19 -10.04 -2.40
N LEU A 141 9.24 -9.03 -1.53
CA LEU A 141 9.43 -7.63 -1.94
C LEU A 141 10.74 -7.38 -2.72
N GLU A 142 11.79 -8.14 -2.43
CA GLU A 142 13.07 -8.09 -3.17
C GLU A 142 12.94 -8.51 -4.64
N GLN A 143 11.98 -9.35 -4.99
CA GLN A 143 11.83 -9.86 -6.36
C GLN A 143 11.20 -8.84 -7.32
N TYR A 144 10.53 -7.80 -6.81
CA TYR A 144 9.80 -6.86 -7.65
C TYR A 144 10.63 -5.64 -8.02
N GLN A 145 10.59 -5.20 -9.28
CA GLN A 145 11.52 -4.18 -9.78
C GLN A 145 11.20 -2.76 -9.27
N THR A 146 9.97 -2.30 -9.40
CA THR A 146 9.60 -0.92 -9.06
C THR A 146 8.15 -0.85 -8.60
N LEU A 147 7.91 -0.11 -7.53
CA LEU A 147 6.59 0.22 -7.03
C LEU A 147 6.33 1.67 -7.41
N CYS A 148 5.27 1.94 -8.19
CA CYS A 148 4.95 3.30 -8.61
C CYS A 148 3.64 3.73 -7.93
N VAL A 149 3.74 4.72 -7.06
CA VAL A 149 2.57 5.47 -6.59
C VAL A 149 2.95 6.94 -6.69
N GLU A 150 2.51 7.58 -7.77
CA GLU A 150 3.01 8.91 -8.15
C GLU A 150 2.66 9.97 -7.10
N ARG A 151 1.40 9.95 -6.62
CA ARG A 151 0.83 10.98 -5.75
C ARG A 151 0.16 10.34 -4.52
N VAL A 152 0.80 10.51 -3.37
CA VAL A 152 0.33 10.06 -2.05
C VAL A 152 0.36 11.21 -1.06
N LYS A 153 -0.78 11.53 -0.42
CA LYS A 153 -0.82 12.55 0.65
C LYS A 153 -0.29 12.01 1.97
N ASN A 154 -0.77 10.84 2.41
CA ASN A 154 -0.40 10.22 3.68
C ASN A 154 0.15 8.82 3.44
N MET A 155 1.34 8.55 3.95
CA MET A 155 2.01 7.26 3.80
C MET A 155 2.33 6.69 5.18
N LEU A 156 1.82 5.49 5.45
CA LEU A 156 2.02 4.77 6.70
C LEU A 156 2.64 3.40 6.40
N LEU A 157 3.92 3.25 6.72
CA LEU A 157 4.66 2.01 6.48
C LEU A 157 5.06 1.40 7.82
N TRP A 158 4.62 0.17 8.03
CA TRP A 158 4.79 -0.56 9.28
C TRP A 158 5.65 -1.81 9.09
N ASP A 159 6.54 -2.06 10.05
CA ASP A 159 7.44 -3.20 10.10
C ASP A 159 8.30 -3.34 8.82
N TYR A 160 8.29 -4.50 8.17
CA TYR A 160 9.06 -4.77 6.95
C TYR A 160 8.50 -4.04 5.71
N ALA A 161 7.32 -3.41 5.82
CA ALA A 161 6.77 -2.63 4.71
C ALA A 161 7.60 -1.38 4.44
N VAL A 162 8.40 -0.89 5.39
CA VAL A 162 9.29 0.25 5.16
C VAL A 162 10.32 -0.05 4.05
N CYS A 163 10.69 -1.33 3.84
CA CYS A 163 11.59 -1.74 2.76
C CYS A 163 11.02 -1.43 1.36
N VAL A 164 9.71 -1.17 1.24
CA VAL A 164 9.09 -0.70 -0.02
C VAL A 164 9.70 0.61 -0.49
N LEU A 165 10.16 1.48 0.42
CA LEU A 165 10.72 2.79 0.08
C LEU A 165 11.93 2.70 -0.87
N ILE A 166 12.76 1.66 -0.71
CA ILE A 166 13.94 1.43 -1.56
C ILE A 166 13.53 1.30 -3.03
N LYS A 167 12.30 0.86 -3.29
CA LYS A 167 11.78 0.56 -4.63
C LYS A 167 10.62 1.45 -5.04
N LEU A 168 10.19 2.35 -4.15
CA LEU A 168 9.04 3.20 -4.37
C LEU A 168 9.49 4.41 -5.17
N ARG A 169 8.98 4.55 -6.39
CA ARG A 169 9.14 5.77 -7.16
C ARG A 169 8.05 6.75 -6.75
N ILE A 170 8.47 7.89 -6.23
CA ILE A 170 7.57 8.98 -5.84
C ILE A 170 7.87 10.20 -6.70
N CYS A 171 6.83 10.95 -7.07
CA CYS A 171 6.99 12.21 -7.78
C CYS A 171 7.46 13.32 -6.83
N GLU A 172 8.47 14.10 -7.24
CA GLU A 172 9.04 15.21 -6.46
C GLU A 172 8.02 16.32 -6.16
N ASP A 173 7.09 16.57 -7.10
CA ASP A 173 6.08 17.63 -7.00
C ASP A 173 4.96 17.32 -6.00
N ASN A 174 4.92 16.11 -5.45
CA ASN A 174 3.89 15.69 -4.51
C ASN A 174 4.32 15.93 -3.04
N ILE A 175 3.79 17.00 -2.44
CA ILE A 175 3.93 17.29 -1.01
C ILE A 175 3.13 16.27 -0.20
N LYS A 176 3.84 15.50 0.63
CA LYS A 176 3.23 14.57 1.57
C LYS A 176 2.80 15.33 2.81
N GLU A 177 1.53 15.18 3.18
CA GLU A 177 0.99 15.73 4.42
C GLU A 177 1.50 14.94 5.62
N ASN A 178 1.58 13.61 5.51
CA ASN A 178 2.14 12.76 6.55
C ASN A 178 2.97 11.60 6.00
N LEU A 179 4.09 11.31 6.66
CA LEU A 179 4.92 10.14 6.46
C LEU A 179 5.25 9.52 7.82
N TYR A 180 4.69 8.33 8.04
CA TYR A 180 4.91 7.52 9.24
C TYR A 180 5.70 6.28 8.86
N LEU A 181 6.95 6.18 9.33
CA LEU A 181 7.79 5.01 9.14
C LEU A 181 8.09 4.38 10.50
N VAL A 182 7.47 3.24 10.76
CA VAL A 182 7.62 2.52 12.02
C VAL A 182 8.20 1.15 11.72
N ALA A 183 9.48 0.96 12.08
CA ALA A 183 10.17 -0.32 12.03
C ALA A 183 10.85 -0.59 13.38
N TYR A 184 11.14 -1.85 13.67
CA TYR A 184 11.79 -2.37 14.88
C TYR A 184 12.74 -3.52 14.53
N GLY A 185 13.93 -3.55 15.17
CA GLY A 185 14.87 -4.67 15.08
C GLY A 185 15.45 -4.93 13.67
N GLU A 186 15.49 -6.18 13.21
CA GLU A 186 16.13 -6.59 11.93
C GLU A 186 15.56 -5.89 10.68
N GLN A 187 14.39 -5.28 10.78
CA GLN A 187 13.77 -4.48 9.71
C GLN A 187 14.62 -3.26 9.36
N PHE A 188 15.29 -2.69 10.37
CA PHE A 188 16.19 -1.57 10.22
C PHE A 188 17.40 -1.96 9.37
N SER A 189 17.98 -3.16 9.53
CA SER A 189 19.28 -3.47 8.92
C SER A 189 19.26 -3.30 7.40
N ARG A 190 18.19 -3.71 6.74
CA ARG A 190 18.04 -3.61 5.27
C ARG A 190 18.00 -2.17 4.76
N ILE A 191 17.22 -1.31 5.40
CA ILE A 191 17.21 0.11 5.03
C ILE A 191 18.54 0.76 5.40
N LEU A 192 19.19 0.30 6.47
CA LEU A 192 20.48 0.83 6.89
C LEU A 192 21.66 0.41 5.98
N GLU A 193 21.50 -0.66 5.20
CA GLU A 193 22.43 -1.06 4.14
C GLU A 193 22.45 -0.05 2.98
N GLU A 194 21.38 0.72 2.80
CA GLU A 194 21.33 1.78 1.80
C GLU A 194 22.30 2.92 2.11
N GLY A 195 22.76 3.60 1.06
CA GLY A 195 23.57 4.81 1.21
C GLY A 195 22.83 5.92 1.97
N ASP A 196 23.57 6.80 2.62
CA ASP A 196 22.96 7.99 3.22
C ASP A 196 22.34 8.87 2.11
N SER A 197 21.14 9.37 2.36
CA SER A 197 20.33 10.14 1.39
C SER A 197 20.17 9.47 0.01
N SER A 198 20.06 8.14 -0.05
CA SER A 198 19.83 7.39 -1.29
C SER A 198 18.34 7.23 -1.65
N ILE A 199 17.45 7.35 -0.66
CA ILE A 199 16.01 7.12 -0.84
C ILE A 199 15.31 8.47 -1.05
N GLU A 200 14.89 8.75 -2.29
CA GLU A 200 14.19 10.00 -2.63
C GLU A 200 12.72 9.97 -2.20
N LEU A 201 12.33 10.94 -1.39
CA LEU A 201 10.96 11.10 -0.92
C LEU A 201 10.34 12.44 -1.31
N GLY A 202 11.09 13.35 -1.94
CA GLY A 202 10.60 14.67 -2.31
C GLY A 202 10.17 15.52 -1.11
N ARG A 203 9.03 16.21 -1.23
CA ARG A 203 8.60 17.22 -0.26
C ARG A 203 7.65 16.65 0.80
N ILE A 204 7.87 16.99 2.07
CA ILE A 204 7.09 16.49 3.21
C ILE A 204 6.77 17.65 4.18
N ARG A 205 5.54 17.73 4.68
CA ARG A 205 5.18 18.69 5.74
C ARG A 205 5.95 18.38 7.01
N ARG A 206 6.57 19.40 7.60
CA ARG A 206 7.33 19.27 8.86
C ARG A 206 6.50 18.64 9.99
N CYS A 207 5.22 19.00 10.12
CA CYS A 207 4.35 18.48 11.18
C CYS A 207 3.90 17.03 10.97
N GLY A 208 4.13 16.45 9.79
CA GLY A 208 3.70 15.09 9.44
C GLY A 208 4.84 14.10 9.26
N PHE A 209 6.07 14.48 9.58
CA PHE A 209 7.26 13.64 9.35
C PHE A 209 7.65 12.88 10.62
N TYR A 210 7.26 11.60 10.69
CA TYR A 210 7.48 10.73 11.84
C TYR A 210 8.32 9.53 11.44
N VAL A 211 9.64 9.70 11.53
CA VAL A 211 10.65 8.72 11.13
C VAL A 211 11.74 8.65 12.21
N THR A 212 12.17 7.43 12.53
CA THR A 212 13.29 7.19 13.44
C THR A 212 14.62 7.70 12.86
N GLU A 213 15.49 8.27 13.71
CA GLU A 213 16.74 8.93 13.29
C GLU A 213 17.62 8.05 12.38
N GLU A 214 17.70 6.75 12.67
CA GLU A 214 18.51 5.81 11.87
C GLU A 214 18.02 5.68 10.43
N ILE A 215 16.70 5.68 10.20
CA ILE A 215 16.11 5.65 8.87
C ILE A 215 16.21 7.05 8.25
N ARG A 216 16.03 8.11 9.04
CA ARG A 216 16.03 9.49 8.57
C ARG A 216 17.28 9.83 7.76
N ARG A 217 18.48 9.44 8.22
CA ARG A 217 19.74 9.64 7.48
C ARG A 217 19.79 8.98 6.10
N LYS A 218 18.96 7.97 5.84
CA LYS A 218 18.89 7.25 4.55
C LYS A 218 17.98 7.95 3.54
N LEU A 219 17.13 8.86 4.02
CA LEU A 219 16.14 9.56 3.21
C LEU A 219 16.72 10.86 2.66
N ARG A 220 16.30 11.19 1.44
CA ARG A 220 16.49 12.49 0.79
C ARG A 220 15.12 13.12 0.66
N TYR A 221 14.91 14.24 1.32
CA TYR A 221 13.63 14.93 1.38
C TYR A 221 13.83 16.43 1.60
N ILE A 222 12.77 17.19 1.35
CA ILE A 222 12.67 18.61 1.64
C ILE A 222 11.51 18.81 2.61
N LEU A 223 11.80 19.33 3.81
CA LEU A 223 10.74 19.71 4.75
C LEU A 223 10.10 21.02 4.30
N VAL A 224 8.78 21.09 4.38
CA VAL A 224 8.01 22.29 4.08
C VAL A 224 7.06 22.67 5.22
N ASP A 225 6.77 23.97 5.36
CA ASP A 225 5.76 24.50 6.28
C ASP A 225 4.33 24.22 5.77
N GLY A 226 3.30 24.81 6.37
CA GLY A 226 1.90 24.70 5.93
C GLY A 226 1.58 25.40 4.60
N GLU A 227 2.40 26.36 4.16
CA GLU A 227 2.26 27.07 2.88
C GLU A 227 3.01 26.37 1.74
N GLY A 228 3.86 25.39 2.07
CA GLY A 228 4.66 24.65 1.10
C GLY A 228 6.00 25.32 0.82
N LYS A 229 6.49 26.18 1.72
CA LYS A 229 7.83 26.78 1.66
C LYS A 229 8.81 25.89 2.40
N GLU A 230 10.03 25.79 1.88
CA GLU A 230 11.09 24.99 2.48
C GLU A 230 11.45 25.53 3.87
N VAL A 231 11.63 24.61 4.82
CA VAL A 231 12.04 24.92 6.18
C VAL A 231 13.24 24.07 6.57
N LEU A 232 14.08 24.62 7.43
CA LEU A 232 15.19 23.87 7.99
C LEU A 232 14.67 22.80 8.96
N GLU A 233 15.37 21.69 8.98
CA GLU A 233 15.27 20.72 10.05
C GLU A 233 15.96 21.35 11.28
N GLU A 234 15.19 21.78 12.27
CA GLU A 234 15.75 22.17 13.56
C GLU A 234 16.40 20.94 14.17
N GLY A 235 17.65 21.06 14.62
CA GLY A 235 18.33 19.99 15.34
C GLY A 235 17.47 19.55 16.51
N SER A 236 17.36 18.24 16.71
CA SER A 236 16.62 17.66 17.83
C SER A 236 17.11 18.21 19.16
N ASP A 237 16.44 19.22 19.70
CA ASP A 237 16.54 19.61 21.11
C ASP A 237 15.82 18.54 21.96
N GLU A 238 16.37 17.31 21.97
CA GLU A 238 16.05 16.26 22.92
C GLU A 238 16.99 16.31 24.14
N GLU A 239 17.31 17.51 24.64
CA GLU A 239 17.98 17.66 25.95
C GLU A 239 17.07 18.12 27.09
N GLU A 240 15.80 18.50 26.85
CA GLU A 240 14.97 19.12 27.91
C GLU A 240 13.86 18.23 28.52
N THR A 241 13.78 16.93 28.18
CA THR A 241 12.84 15.99 28.83
C THR A 241 13.51 14.95 29.75
N ALA A 242 14.84 14.84 29.75
CA ALA A 242 15.58 13.95 30.65
C ALA A 242 15.82 14.55 32.06
N ALA A 243 15.62 15.86 32.25
CA ALA A 243 15.83 16.53 33.53
C ALA A 243 14.63 16.43 34.51
N SER A 244 13.43 16.12 34.02
CA SER A 244 12.22 16.07 34.87
C SER A 244 12.05 14.77 35.69
N TYR A 245 12.80 13.70 35.39
CA TYR A 245 12.66 12.40 36.07
C TYR A 245 13.78 12.06 37.05
N ARG A 246 14.74 12.98 37.29
CA ARG A 246 15.84 12.78 38.24
C ARG A 246 15.67 13.47 39.60
N GLU A 247 14.58 14.20 39.84
CA GLU A 247 14.35 14.87 41.14
C GLU A 247 13.34 14.16 42.06
N THR A 248 12.84 12.97 41.69
CA THR A 248 12.02 12.16 42.60
C THR A 248 12.42 10.69 42.55
N SER A 249 13.58 10.35 43.10
CA SER A 249 13.92 8.99 43.56
C SER A 249 15.01 9.06 44.63
#